data_AF-Q0C322-F1
#
_entry.id   AF-Q0C322-F1
#
_cell.length_a   1.000
_cell.length_b   1.000
_cell.length_c   1.000
_cell.angle_alpha   90.00
_cell.angle_beta   90.00
_cell.angle_gamma   90.00
#
_symmetry.space_group_name_H-M   'P 1'
#
loop_
_entity.id
_entity.type
_entity.pdbx_description
1 polymer ?
#
loop_
_entity_poly.entity_id
_entity_poly.type
_entity_poly.pdbx_seq_one_letter_code
_entity_poly.pdbx_strand_id
1 'polypeptide(L)'
;MSQRAVATQSPDGERAAPVLPALAALARPGALEALAPHCGELADASALTPPETVLRHGGGLILIEQGVPGWDQLLLLLAVERPSSVVVVVSDHLPAHMVRALMKIEASDILPASASASDIASAFERLCQTRVSEREKDTPRASVCWAFRGAVGGAGVSTLAIESAFALARIVGPGKVCLVDLNLADGMTASFLEAVPKLDLKALSAAPERLDERLLAAWCWQHEDGVSIITSPRNPDADAMATEAAILRLLDVTCATFEYVLLDMPRHMMPWTKPVMAAVDQAIVVSELTVPSLHAAADMCRDIDILRAGGSKARLVLNRMFPKKQFRAGFPVDKAEKSIERTIDVTITSDWDAARTAVNLGKPIADVKPKSLLVADVAGLVRKFAPEETLAAFEASHKAKRAKR
;
A
#
# COMPACT_ATOMS: atom_id res chain seq x y z
N MET A 1 -3.32 24.83 52.21
CA MET A 1 -2.28 25.82 51.81
C MET A 1 -1.10 25.02 51.27
N SER A 2 -0.59 25.33 50.08
CA SER A 2 0.65 26.11 49.83
C SER A 2 1.85 25.64 50.68
N GLN A 3 3.06 25.43 50.13
CA GLN A 3 3.58 25.76 48.80
C GLN A 3 4.92 25.03 48.51
N ARG A 4 5.23 24.85 47.21
CA ARG A 4 6.56 24.87 46.54
C ARG A 4 7.87 24.58 47.32
N ALA A 5 8.64 23.66 46.74
CA ALA A 5 10.05 23.87 46.32
C ALA A 5 10.25 23.09 45.00
N VAL A 6 10.11 23.69 43.81
CA VAL A 6 11.15 24.48 43.09
C VAL A 6 12.46 23.70 42.98
N ALA A 7 12.55 22.86 41.93
CA ALA A 7 13.83 22.36 41.44
C ALA A 7 14.55 23.50 40.69
N THR A 8 15.81 23.74 41.06
CA THR A 8 16.70 24.69 40.38
C THR A 8 17.09 24.16 39.01
N GLN A 9 16.69 24.86 37.94
CA GLN A 9 17.25 24.66 36.61
C GLN A 9 18.64 25.29 36.54
N SER A 10 19.63 24.54 36.07
CA SER A 10 20.84 25.14 35.47
C SER A 10 20.51 25.57 34.04
N PRO A 11 20.97 26.75 33.58
CA PRO A 11 20.91 27.12 32.16
C PRO A 11 21.95 26.32 31.34
N ASP A 12 21.81 26.39 30.03
CA ASP A 12 22.76 25.88 29.02
C ASP A 12 22.97 24.36 28.98
N GLY A 13 21.88 23.65 28.66
CA GLY A 13 21.93 22.30 28.12
C GLY A 13 21.93 22.32 26.59
N GLU A 14 23.10 22.53 25.99
CA GLU A 14 23.31 22.45 24.54
C GLU A 14 22.86 21.08 24.03
N ARG A 15 21.83 21.01 23.17
CA ARG A 15 21.46 19.76 22.52
C ARG A 15 22.56 19.41 21.51
N ALA A 16 23.21 18.27 21.71
CA ALA A 16 24.15 17.74 20.72
C ALA A 16 23.46 17.67 19.35
N ALA A 17 24.05 18.35 18.36
CA ALA A 17 23.44 18.48 17.05
C ALA A 17 23.33 17.10 16.34
N PRO A 18 22.33 16.89 15.47
CA PRO A 18 22.12 15.60 14.81
C PRO A 18 23.29 15.23 13.91
N VAL A 19 23.59 13.93 13.84
CA VAL A 19 24.58 13.40 12.88
C VAL A 19 23.87 13.09 11.56
N LEU A 20 24.26 13.79 10.50
CA LEU A 20 23.78 13.56 9.14
C LEU A 20 24.42 12.27 8.58
N PRO A 21 23.67 11.32 8.02
CA PRO A 21 24.22 10.02 7.64
C PRO A 21 25.22 10.12 6.48
N ALA A 22 24.89 10.88 5.43
CA ALA A 22 25.77 11.19 4.31
C ALA A 22 25.44 12.58 3.74
N LEU A 23 26.44 13.43 3.55
CA LEU A 23 26.31 14.79 3.01
C LEU A 23 27.31 14.98 1.85
N ALA A 24 26.84 15.46 0.71
CA ALA A 24 27.72 16.00 -0.34
C ALA A 24 27.77 17.52 -0.21
N ALA A 25 28.96 18.11 -0.18
CA ALA A 25 29.11 19.54 0.07
C ALA A 25 30.02 20.22 -0.96
N LEU A 26 29.48 21.22 -1.65
CA LEU A 26 30.22 22.15 -2.49
C LEU A 26 30.42 23.44 -1.67
N ALA A 27 31.40 23.42 -0.77
CA ALA A 27 31.67 24.46 0.22
C ALA A 27 33.18 24.77 0.32
N ARG A 28 33.54 25.87 0.98
CA ARG A 28 34.94 26.22 1.27
C ARG A 28 35.57 25.19 2.24
N PRO A 29 36.88 24.91 2.15
CA PRO A 29 37.53 23.88 2.99
C PRO A 29 37.27 24.00 4.49
N GLY A 30 37.34 25.21 5.06
CA GLY A 30 37.06 25.43 6.48
C GLY A 30 35.61 25.16 6.90
N ALA A 31 34.65 25.25 5.97
CA ALA A 31 33.26 24.84 6.23
C ALA A 31 33.11 23.31 6.22
N LEU A 32 33.83 22.62 5.32
CA LEU A 32 33.89 21.16 5.28
C LEU A 32 34.49 20.57 6.57
N GLU A 33 35.62 21.14 7.03
CA GLU A 33 36.26 20.75 8.30
C GLU A 33 35.32 20.95 9.51
N ALA A 34 34.56 22.05 9.54
CA ALA A 34 33.59 22.32 10.60
C ALA A 34 32.35 21.40 10.56
N LEU A 35 31.98 20.87 9.38
CA LEU A 35 30.84 19.97 9.21
C LEU A 35 31.17 18.50 9.46
N ALA A 36 32.43 18.08 9.28
CA ALA A 36 32.85 16.69 9.45
C ALA A 36 32.43 16.04 10.80
N PRO A 37 32.45 16.72 11.97
CA PRO A 37 31.97 16.14 13.23
C PRO A 37 30.46 15.86 13.28
N HIS A 38 29.69 16.49 12.38
CA HIS A 38 28.23 16.36 12.28
C HIS A 38 27.79 15.42 11.15
N CYS A 39 28.72 14.72 10.48
CA CYS A 39 28.43 13.83 9.36
C CYS A 39 29.03 12.42 9.59
N GLY A 40 28.25 11.38 9.29
CA GLY A 40 28.74 10.00 9.22
C GLY A 40 29.61 9.74 7.98
N GLU A 41 29.23 10.35 6.86
CA GLU A 41 30.00 10.43 5.62
C GLU A 41 29.90 11.86 5.05
N LEU A 42 31.03 12.47 4.70
CA LEU A 42 31.11 13.80 4.08
C LEU A 42 31.88 13.68 2.76
N ALA A 43 31.20 13.93 1.64
CA ALA A 43 31.79 13.97 0.31
C ALA A 43 32.05 15.41 -0.11
N ASP A 44 33.32 15.75 -0.33
CA ASP A 44 33.72 17.03 -0.92
C ASP A 44 33.40 17.03 -2.43
N ALA A 45 32.43 17.85 -2.82
CA ALA A 45 31.99 17.98 -4.21
C ALA A 45 32.83 18.97 -5.03
N SER A 46 33.78 19.69 -4.41
CA SER A 46 34.64 20.67 -5.13
C SER A 46 35.59 20.02 -6.14
N ALA A 47 35.88 18.72 -5.98
CA ALA A 47 36.68 17.92 -6.90
C ALA A 47 35.89 17.28 -8.05
N LEU A 48 34.57 17.47 -8.10
CA LEU A 48 33.67 16.91 -9.11
C LEU A 48 33.08 18.00 -10.00
N THR A 49 32.78 17.67 -11.26
CA THR A 49 31.96 18.58 -12.08
C THR A 49 30.49 18.57 -11.61
N PRO A 50 29.72 19.66 -11.79
CA PRO A 50 28.32 19.69 -11.40
C PRO A 50 27.47 18.50 -11.91
N PRO A 51 27.59 18.03 -13.18
CA PRO A 51 26.89 16.84 -13.64
C PRO A 51 27.32 15.54 -12.93
N GLU A 52 28.61 15.38 -12.60
CA GLU A 52 29.08 14.23 -11.83
C GLU A 52 28.55 14.25 -10.39
N THR A 53 28.47 15.43 -9.77
CA THR A 53 27.87 15.61 -8.44
C THR A 53 26.39 15.24 -8.45
N VAL A 54 25.63 15.66 -9.47
CA VAL A 54 24.22 15.24 -9.66
C VAL A 54 24.09 13.74 -9.87
N LEU A 55 24.97 13.14 -10.68
CA LEU A 55 24.95 11.71 -10.97
C LEU A 55 25.27 10.84 -9.74
N ARG A 56 26.26 11.25 -8.92
CA ARG A 56 26.74 10.49 -7.76
C ARG A 56 25.95 10.76 -6.47
N HIS A 57 25.49 11.99 -6.26
CA HIS A 57 24.91 12.43 -4.98
C HIS A 57 23.48 12.99 -5.11
N GLY A 58 22.94 13.13 -6.32
CA GLY A 58 21.58 13.63 -6.56
C GLY A 58 20.49 12.72 -5.98
N GLY A 59 19.59 13.30 -5.18
CA GLY A 59 18.63 12.59 -4.32
C GLY A 59 19.08 12.43 -2.87
N GLY A 60 20.34 12.77 -2.55
CA GLY A 60 20.88 12.82 -1.18
C GLY A 60 20.73 14.19 -0.51
N LEU A 61 21.49 14.39 0.57
CA LEU A 61 21.68 15.69 1.20
C LEU A 61 22.82 16.43 0.48
N ILE A 62 22.56 17.67 0.05
CA ILE A 62 23.54 18.49 -0.69
C ILE A 62 23.62 19.88 -0.08
N LEU A 63 24.83 20.29 0.32
CA LEU A 63 25.15 21.65 0.74
C LEU A 63 25.81 22.40 -0.41
N ILE A 64 25.35 23.62 -0.69
CA ILE A 64 25.92 24.49 -1.73
C ILE A 64 26.25 25.84 -1.10
N GLU A 65 27.52 26.24 -1.13
CA GLU A 65 27.96 27.56 -0.69
C GLU A 65 28.11 28.53 -1.87
N GLN A 66 27.45 29.69 -1.80
CA GLN A 66 27.51 30.69 -2.86
C GLN A 66 28.94 31.20 -3.04
N GLY A 67 29.44 31.18 -4.29
CA GLY A 67 30.77 31.67 -4.65
C GLY A 67 31.82 30.56 -4.79
N VAL A 68 31.51 29.31 -4.42
CA VAL A 68 32.33 28.14 -4.78
C VAL A 68 32.12 27.81 -6.26
N PRO A 69 33.16 27.59 -7.09
CA PRO A 69 33.00 27.35 -8.52
C PRO A 69 31.99 26.24 -8.85
N GLY A 70 31.03 26.53 -9.75
CA GLY A 70 29.98 25.59 -10.18
C GLY A 70 28.73 25.53 -9.29
N TRP A 71 28.63 26.34 -8.23
CA TRP A 71 27.47 26.38 -7.32
C TRP A 71 26.13 26.64 -8.03
N ASP A 72 26.14 27.53 -9.02
CA ASP A 72 25.00 27.98 -9.81
C ASP A 72 24.55 26.91 -10.80
N GLN A 73 25.52 26.31 -11.52
CA GLN A 73 25.26 25.20 -12.43
C GLN A 73 24.75 23.96 -11.67
N LEU A 74 25.33 23.64 -10.50
CA LEU A 74 24.88 22.52 -9.68
C LEU A 74 23.44 22.71 -9.21
N LEU A 75 23.10 23.88 -8.67
CA LEU A 75 21.73 24.18 -8.24
C LEU A 75 20.73 24.11 -9.40
N LEU A 76 21.09 24.62 -10.58
CA LEU A 76 20.26 24.53 -11.78
C LEU A 76 20.02 23.09 -12.25
N LEU A 77 21.06 22.26 -12.27
CA LEU A 77 20.95 20.85 -12.68
C LEU A 77 20.13 20.04 -11.67
N LEU A 78 20.34 20.23 -10.37
CA LEU A 78 19.52 19.58 -9.32
C LEU A 78 18.04 19.94 -9.45
N ALA A 79 17.72 21.22 -9.72
CA ALA A 79 16.36 21.70 -9.91
C ALA A 79 15.65 21.17 -11.18
N VAL A 80 16.36 20.49 -12.08
CA VAL A 80 15.82 19.92 -13.33
C VAL A 80 15.88 18.40 -13.34
N GLU A 81 17.02 17.82 -12.99
CA GLU A 81 17.28 16.38 -13.11
C GLU A 81 17.01 15.59 -11.83
N ARG A 82 17.13 16.24 -10.65
CA ARG A 82 17.01 15.59 -9.32
C ARG A 82 16.27 16.51 -8.32
N PRO A 83 15.02 16.95 -8.61
CA PRO A 83 14.25 17.80 -7.70
C PRO A 83 13.96 17.14 -6.35
N SER A 84 14.08 15.80 -6.28
CA SER A 84 13.97 14.99 -5.07
C SER A 84 15.22 14.95 -4.18
N SER A 85 16.16 15.87 -4.38
CA SER A 85 17.30 16.10 -3.47
C SER A 85 16.89 16.95 -2.26
N VAL A 86 17.68 16.93 -1.18
CA VAL A 86 17.56 17.90 -0.08
C VAL A 86 18.70 18.90 -0.20
N VAL A 87 18.39 20.17 -0.45
CA VAL A 87 19.42 21.18 -0.78
C VAL A 87 19.38 22.36 0.18
N VAL A 88 20.46 22.55 0.92
CA VAL A 88 20.69 23.77 1.72
C VAL A 88 21.67 24.67 0.97
N VAL A 89 21.30 25.93 0.76
CA VAL A 89 22.18 26.93 0.14
C VAL A 89 22.66 27.92 1.20
N VAL A 90 23.98 28.08 1.33
CA VAL A 90 24.59 29.09 2.21
C VAL A 90 24.87 30.34 1.37
N SER A 91 24.13 31.41 1.66
CA SER A 91 24.09 32.64 0.86
C SER A 91 23.41 33.78 1.62
N ASP A 92 24.06 34.95 1.68
CA ASP A 92 23.40 36.19 2.15
C ASP A 92 22.54 36.84 1.05
N HIS A 93 22.91 36.65 -0.22
CA HIS A 93 22.32 37.34 -1.39
C HIS A 93 22.17 36.41 -2.60
N LEU A 94 21.15 35.55 -2.57
CA LEU A 94 20.86 34.62 -3.66
C LEU A 94 20.08 35.31 -4.81
N PRO A 95 20.55 35.30 -6.06
CA PRO A 95 19.84 35.94 -7.19
C PRO A 95 18.43 35.36 -7.42
N ALA A 96 17.47 36.19 -7.79
CA ALA A 96 16.06 35.79 -7.92
C ALA A 96 15.80 34.60 -8.88
N HIS A 97 16.66 34.37 -9.87
CA HIS A 97 16.56 33.21 -10.76
C HIS A 97 17.07 31.90 -10.12
N MET A 98 18.00 31.99 -9.16
CA MET A 98 18.48 30.89 -8.33
C MET A 98 17.49 30.55 -7.23
N VAL A 99 16.85 31.55 -6.60
CA VAL A 99 15.71 31.31 -5.68
C VAL A 99 14.60 30.53 -6.37
N ARG A 100 14.24 30.90 -7.61
CA ARG A 100 13.26 30.15 -8.43
C ARG A 100 13.72 28.75 -8.85
N ALA A 101 15.03 28.48 -8.92
CA ALA A 101 15.55 27.14 -9.16
C ALA A 101 15.45 26.31 -7.88
N LEU A 102 15.87 26.86 -6.75
CA LEU A 102 15.79 26.23 -5.44
C LEU A 102 14.34 25.86 -5.07
N MET A 103 13.36 26.74 -5.35
CA MET A 103 11.92 26.45 -5.18
C MET A 103 11.37 25.26 -5.99
N LYS A 104 12.10 24.74 -6.98
CA LYS A 104 11.72 23.52 -7.72
C LYS A 104 12.23 22.24 -7.05
N ILE A 105 13.10 22.37 -6.07
CA ILE A 105 13.65 21.27 -5.28
C ILE A 105 12.72 21.07 -4.08
N GLU A 106 12.18 19.86 -3.96
CA GLU A 106 11.10 19.50 -3.03
C GLU A 106 11.40 19.85 -1.57
N ALA A 107 12.67 19.78 -1.16
CA ALA A 107 13.10 20.17 0.18
C ALA A 107 14.35 21.03 0.09
N SER A 108 14.19 22.32 0.37
CA SER A 108 15.28 23.29 0.31
C SER A 108 15.15 24.40 1.35
N ASP A 109 16.29 24.91 1.81
CA ASP A 109 16.41 26.03 2.77
C ASP A 109 17.58 26.93 2.36
N ILE A 110 17.55 28.20 2.77
CA ILE A 110 18.63 29.17 2.55
C ILE A 110 19.12 29.66 3.91
N LEU A 111 20.41 29.48 4.18
CA LEU A 111 21.05 29.94 5.40
C LEU A 111 22.01 31.12 5.10
N PRO A 112 22.15 32.09 6.02
CA PRO A 112 23.12 33.17 5.87
C PRO A 112 24.56 32.63 5.87
N ALA A 113 25.50 33.38 5.30
CA ALA A 113 26.92 32.99 5.26
C ALA A 113 27.59 32.95 6.65
N SER A 114 26.91 33.47 7.68
CA SER A 114 27.31 33.38 9.09
C SER A 114 26.78 32.13 9.83
N ALA A 115 26.08 31.22 9.14
CA ALA A 115 25.51 30.02 9.77
C ALA A 115 26.62 29.08 10.27
N SER A 116 26.43 28.53 11.47
CA SER A 116 27.34 27.54 12.06
C SER A 116 27.11 26.13 11.48
N ALA A 117 28.06 25.22 11.69
CA ALA A 117 27.89 23.82 11.30
C ALA A 117 26.68 23.15 11.99
N SER A 118 26.37 23.54 13.24
CA SER A 118 25.17 23.11 13.94
C SER A 118 23.89 23.71 13.34
N ASP A 119 23.89 24.96 12.88
CA ASP A 119 22.73 25.54 12.17
C ASP A 119 22.44 24.81 10.85
N ILE A 120 23.50 24.46 10.10
CA ILE A 120 23.41 23.68 8.86
C ILE A 120 22.89 22.26 9.14
N ALA A 121 23.44 21.57 10.15
CA ALA A 121 22.96 20.25 10.56
C ALA A 121 21.49 20.28 11.01
N SER A 122 21.10 21.28 11.80
CA SER A 122 19.70 21.50 12.19
C SER A 122 18.79 21.86 11.01
N ALA A 123 19.29 22.55 9.98
CA ALA A 123 18.51 22.82 8.77
C ALA A 123 18.25 21.56 7.95
N PHE A 124 19.27 20.71 7.75
CA PHE A 124 19.07 19.40 7.15
C PHE A 124 18.14 18.52 7.99
N GLU A 125 18.25 18.52 9.31
CA GLU A 125 17.31 17.80 10.18
C GLU A 125 15.87 18.29 9.98
N ARG A 126 15.62 19.62 10.01
CA ARG A 126 14.30 20.20 9.73
C ARG A 126 13.77 19.78 8.37
N LEU A 127 14.58 19.90 7.31
CA LEU A 127 14.17 19.52 5.95
C LEU A 127 13.89 18.01 5.83
N CYS A 128 14.68 17.17 6.50
CA CYS A 128 14.44 15.73 6.58
C CYS A 128 13.18 15.40 7.40
N GLN A 129 12.93 16.08 8.51
CA GLN A 129 11.71 15.90 9.32
C GLN A 129 10.47 16.38 8.56
N THR A 130 10.52 17.55 7.91
CA THR A 130 9.45 18.01 7.01
C THR A 130 9.23 17.01 5.88
N ARG A 131 10.30 16.51 5.23
CA ARG A 131 10.17 15.41 4.25
C ARG A 131 9.59 14.13 4.82
N VAL A 132 9.90 13.75 6.06
CA VAL A 132 9.33 12.57 6.70
C VAL A 132 7.86 12.81 7.02
N SER A 133 7.46 13.99 7.53
CA SER A 133 6.06 14.33 7.83
C SER A 133 5.20 14.66 6.61
N GLU A 134 5.81 15.09 5.51
CA GLU A 134 5.16 15.23 4.20
C GLU A 134 5.12 13.86 3.49
N ARG A 135 6.15 13.01 3.62
CA ARG A 135 6.05 11.58 3.27
C ARG A 135 5.06 10.81 4.13
N GLU A 136 4.83 11.15 5.39
CA GLU A 136 3.79 10.51 6.22
C GLU A 136 2.38 10.96 5.82
N LYS A 137 2.26 12.03 5.01
CA LYS A 137 1.01 12.50 4.41
C LYS A 137 0.87 12.14 2.93
N ASP A 138 1.98 11.92 2.23
CA ASP A 138 2.06 11.87 0.76
C ASP A 138 3.08 10.83 0.24
N THR A 139 3.52 9.89 1.08
CA THR A 139 3.89 8.57 0.54
C THR A 139 2.61 7.92 0.07
N PRO A 140 2.59 7.37 -1.15
CA PRO A 140 1.70 6.25 -1.42
C PRO A 140 2.06 5.19 -0.39
N ARG A 141 1.17 4.94 0.58
CA ARG A 141 1.15 3.63 1.24
C ARG A 141 1.10 2.62 0.11
N ALA A 142 2.09 1.74 0.03
CA ALA A 142 2.08 0.67 -0.96
C ALA A 142 0.74 -0.07 -0.80
N SER A 143 -0.08 -0.05 -1.86
CA SER A 143 -1.42 -0.61 -1.82
C SER A 143 -1.37 -2.06 -1.39
N VAL A 144 -2.15 -2.40 -0.37
CA VAL A 144 -2.20 -3.76 0.13
C VAL A 144 -3.14 -4.57 -0.75
N CYS A 145 -2.57 -5.43 -1.60
CA CYS A 145 -3.29 -6.18 -2.61
C CYS A 145 -3.54 -7.64 -2.18
N TRP A 146 -4.80 -8.07 -2.20
CA TRP A 146 -5.24 -9.41 -1.79
C TRP A 146 -5.89 -10.15 -2.97
N ALA A 147 -5.36 -11.31 -3.37
CA ALA A 147 -5.97 -12.14 -4.40
C ALA A 147 -6.70 -13.34 -3.80
N PHE A 148 -8.01 -13.43 -4.04
CA PHE A 148 -8.84 -14.58 -3.67
C PHE A 148 -8.92 -15.54 -4.85
N ARG A 149 -8.52 -16.80 -4.68
CA ARG A 149 -8.58 -17.83 -5.71
C ARG A 149 -9.14 -19.15 -5.19
N GLY A 150 -10.03 -19.77 -5.95
CA GLY A 150 -10.66 -21.04 -5.56
C GLY A 150 -9.80 -22.26 -5.92
N ALA A 151 -9.56 -23.13 -4.94
CA ALA A 151 -8.99 -24.46 -5.18
C ALA A 151 -9.95 -25.39 -5.94
N VAL A 152 -11.26 -25.20 -5.73
CA VAL A 152 -12.35 -25.96 -6.35
C VAL A 152 -13.48 -25.06 -6.82
N GLY A 153 -14.38 -25.61 -7.65
CA GLY A 153 -15.51 -24.86 -8.21
C GLY A 153 -16.58 -24.57 -7.16
N GLY A 154 -17.11 -23.35 -7.16
CA GLY A 154 -18.19 -22.96 -6.24
C GLY A 154 -17.75 -22.77 -4.77
N ALA A 155 -16.44 -22.78 -4.47
CA ALA A 155 -15.91 -22.57 -3.12
C ALA A 155 -16.30 -21.21 -2.47
N GLY A 156 -16.90 -20.30 -3.23
CA GLY A 156 -17.40 -19.01 -2.76
C GLY A 156 -16.38 -17.87 -2.81
N VAL A 157 -15.45 -17.92 -3.78
CA VAL A 157 -14.37 -16.92 -3.98
C VAL A 157 -14.94 -15.50 -4.06
N SER A 158 -15.80 -15.23 -5.04
CA SER A 158 -16.46 -13.94 -5.25
C SER A 158 -17.19 -13.44 -3.99
N THR A 159 -17.93 -14.33 -3.31
CA THR A 159 -18.60 -13.98 -2.04
C THR A 159 -17.60 -13.55 -0.97
N LEU A 160 -16.49 -14.26 -0.79
CA LEU A 160 -15.48 -13.88 0.21
C LEU A 160 -14.69 -12.64 -0.19
N ALA A 161 -14.41 -12.43 -1.49
CA ALA A 161 -13.76 -11.21 -1.99
C ALA A 161 -14.65 -9.98 -1.75
N ILE A 162 -15.93 -10.06 -2.13
CA ILE A 162 -16.96 -9.04 -1.87
C ILE A 162 -17.06 -8.75 -0.36
N GLU A 163 -17.42 -9.74 0.46
CA GLU A 163 -17.64 -9.50 1.89
C GLU A 163 -16.38 -9.01 2.61
N SER A 164 -15.18 -9.42 2.16
CA SER A 164 -13.92 -8.90 2.70
C SER A 164 -13.69 -7.43 2.32
N ALA A 165 -14.03 -7.01 1.09
CA ALA A 165 -13.89 -5.61 0.66
C ALA A 165 -14.81 -4.69 1.50
N PHE A 166 -16.07 -5.10 1.69
CA PHE A 166 -17.02 -4.35 2.51
C PHE A 166 -16.70 -4.39 4.01
N ALA A 167 -16.19 -5.50 4.53
CA ALA A 167 -15.73 -5.57 5.91
C ALA A 167 -14.50 -4.68 6.15
N LEU A 168 -13.59 -4.61 5.17
CA LEU A 168 -12.40 -3.75 5.22
C LEU A 168 -12.75 -2.26 5.07
N ALA A 169 -13.65 -1.88 4.16
CA ALA A 169 -14.10 -0.50 4.01
C ALA A 169 -14.76 0.04 5.31
N ARG A 170 -15.50 -0.80 6.04
CA ARG A 170 -16.05 -0.45 7.37
C ARG A 170 -14.99 -0.24 8.46
N ILE A 171 -13.77 -0.74 8.25
CA ILE A 171 -12.61 -0.56 9.12
C ILE A 171 -11.84 0.71 8.74
N VAL A 172 -11.47 0.86 7.46
CA VAL A 172 -10.54 1.91 7.00
C VAL A 172 -11.22 3.23 6.61
N GLY A 173 -12.52 3.17 6.26
CA GLY A 173 -13.30 4.29 5.74
C GLY A 173 -13.61 4.17 4.24
N PRO A 174 -14.56 4.97 3.74
CA PRO A 174 -14.98 4.96 2.34
C PRO A 174 -13.87 5.47 1.40
N GLY A 175 -13.89 5.01 0.15
CA GLY A 175 -13.01 5.48 -0.94
C GLY A 175 -11.60 4.87 -0.95
N LYS A 176 -11.23 4.07 0.06
CA LYS A 176 -9.88 3.48 0.21
C LYS A 176 -9.74 2.07 -0.33
N VAL A 177 -10.86 1.39 -0.62
CA VAL A 177 -10.90 -0.04 -0.98
C VAL A 177 -11.48 -0.20 -2.37
N CYS A 178 -10.76 -0.89 -3.24
CA CYS A 178 -11.24 -1.31 -4.55
C CYS A 178 -11.37 -2.84 -4.64
N LEU A 179 -12.51 -3.31 -5.16
CA LEU A 179 -12.74 -4.70 -5.56
C LEU A 179 -12.61 -4.79 -7.09
N VAL A 180 -11.77 -5.70 -7.58
CA VAL A 180 -11.54 -5.95 -9.00
C VAL A 180 -12.00 -7.36 -9.34
N ASP A 181 -13.00 -7.48 -10.20
CA ASP A 181 -13.44 -8.76 -10.76
C ASP A 181 -12.57 -9.10 -11.98
N LEU A 182 -11.65 -10.06 -11.79
CA LEU A 182 -10.78 -10.57 -12.86
C LEU A 182 -11.34 -11.84 -13.51
N ASN A 183 -12.54 -12.30 -13.13
CA ASN A 183 -13.25 -13.36 -13.83
C ASN A 183 -13.96 -12.78 -15.07
N LEU A 184 -13.20 -12.29 -16.04
CA LEU A 184 -13.71 -11.36 -17.07
C LEU A 184 -14.77 -11.98 -18.01
N ALA A 185 -14.73 -13.29 -18.24
CA ALA A 185 -15.68 -13.98 -19.13
C ALA A 185 -17.05 -14.30 -18.47
N ASP A 186 -17.06 -14.72 -17.19
CA ASP A 186 -18.24 -15.21 -16.47
C ASP A 186 -18.36 -14.61 -15.04
N GLY A 187 -17.76 -13.46 -14.82
CA GLY A 187 -17.79 -12.69 -13.57
C GLY A 187 -19.18 -12.14 -13.30
N MET A 188 -19.57 -12.17 -12.03
CA MET A 188 -20.92 -11.83 -11.57
C MET A 188 -20.91 -10.77 -10.46
N THR A 189 -19.77 -10.17 -10.14
CA THR A 189 -19.67 -9.13 -9.10
C THR A 189 -20.64 -7.98 -9.33
N ALA A 190 -20.83 -7.57 -10.60
CA ALA A 190 -21.84 -6.59 -11.00
C ALA A 190 -23.26 -6.99 -10.52
N SER A 191 -23.66 -8.23 -10.79
CA SER A 191 -24.99 -8.76 -10.42
C SER A 191 -25.16 -9.02 -8.93
N PHE A 192 -24.07 -9.29 -8.19
CA PHE A 192 -24.12 -9.48 -6.74
C PHE A 192 -24.40 -8.18 -5.97
N LEU A 193 -24.07 -7.03 -6.56
CA LEU A 193 -24.02 -5.72 -5.90
C LEU A 193 -24.84 -4.63 -6.64
N GLU A 194 -25.69 -5.03 -7.60
CA GLU A 194 -26.40 -4.13 -8.54
C GLU A 194 -25.49 -3.04 -9.17
N ALA A 195 -24.20 -3.35 -9.32
CA ALA A 195 -23.20 -2.42 -9.82
C ALA A 195 -23.24 -2.32 -11.35
N VAL A 196 -22.97 -1.13 -11.88
CA VAL A 196 -22.86 -0.92 -13.34
C VAL A 196 -21.46 -1.34 -13.79
N PRO A 197 -21.30 -2.35 -14.66
CA PRO A 197 -20.00 -2.72 -15.19
C PRO A 197 -19.52 -1.67 -16.20
N LYS A 198 -18.34 -1.10 -15.96
CA LYS A 198 -17.79 -0.01 -16.79
C LYS A 198 -16.40 -0.30 -17.37
N LEU A 199 -15.75 -1.40 -17.01
CA LEU A 199 -14.43 -1.74 -17.54
C LEU A 199 -14.51 -2.04 -19.04
N ASP A 200 -13.94 -1.16 -19.88
CA ASP A 200 -13.77 -1.42 -21.30
C ASP A 200 -12.49 -2.24 -21.53
N LEU A 201 -12.63 -3.57 -21.37
CA LEU A 201 -11.57 -4.53 -21.62
C LEU A 201 -11.01 -4.43 -23.06
N LYS A 202 -11.82 -4.02 -24.04
CA LYS A 202 -11.36 -3.87 -25.43
C LYS A 202 -10.42 -2.69 -25.58
N ALA A 203 -10.76 -1.54 -25.00
CA ALA A 203 -9.89 -0.36 -24.99
C ALA A 203 -8.61 -0.64 -24.18
N LEU A 204 -8.74 -1.26 -23.01
CA LEU A 204 -7.59 -1.64 -22.18
C LEU A 204 -6.63 -2.57 -22.91
N SER A 205 -7.11 -3.63 -23.56
CA SER A 205 -6.26 -4.58 -24.27
C SER A 205 -5.66 -4.04 -25.57
N ALA A 206 -6.29 -3.03 -26.18
CA ALA A 206 -5.78 -2.41 -27.40
C ALA A 206 -4.65 -1.39 -27.14
N ALA A 207 -4.63 -0.76 -25.97
CA ALA A 207 -3.64 0.26 -25.60
C ALA A 207 -3.49 0.37 -24.06
N PRO A 208 -2.86 -0.62 -23.38
CA PRO A 208 -2.74 -0.65 -21.92
C PRO A 208 -2.10 0.62 -21.34
N GLU A 209 -1.08 1.15 -22.01
CA GLU A 209 -0.32 2.33 -21.60
C GLU A 209 -1.16 3.61 -21.51
N ARG A 210 -2.33 3.64 -22.14
CA ARG A 210 -3.29 4.76 -22.06
C ARG A 210 -4.16 4.73 -20.80
N LEU A 211 -4.11 3.66 -20.00
CA LEU A 211 -4.75 3.65 -18.69
C LEU A 211 -3.95 4.54 -17.73
N ASP A 212 -4.59 5.61 -17.28
CA ASP A 212 -4.19 6.47 -16.17
C ASP A 212 -5.26 6.46 -15.07
N GLU A 213 -4.99 7.13 -13.95
CA GLU A 213 -5.92 7.24 -12.82
C GLU A 213 -7.29 7.81 -13.25
N ARG A 214 -7.30 8.75 -14.19
CA ARG A 214 -8.52 9.42 -14.68
C ARG A 214 -9.39 8.47 -15.51
N LEU A 215 -8.79 7.65 -16.37
CA LEU A 215 -9.49 6.62 -17.13
C LEU A 215 -9.94 5.48 -16.21
N LEU A 216 -9.11 5.09 -15.23
CA LEU A 216 -9.49 4.12 -14.20
C LEU A 216 -10.74 4.59 -13.44
N ALA A 217 -10.76 5.83 -12.97
CA ALA A 217 -11.91 6.41 -12.27
C ALA A 217 -13.19 6.43 -13.12
N ALA A 218 -13.09 6.54 -14.45
CA ALA A 218 -14.23 6.43 -15.36
C ALA A 218 -14.75 4.97 -15.47
N TRP A 219 -13.86 3.97 -15.36
CA TRP A 219 -14.18 2.54 -15.34
C TRP A 219 -14.52 1.97 -13.95
N CYS A 220 -14.34 2.75 -12.88
CA CYS A 220 -14.82 2.41 -11.54
C CYS A 220 -16.32 2.73 -11.39
N TRP A 221 -17.07 1.81 -10.79
CA TRP A 221 -18.36 2.10 -10.16
C TRP A 221 -18.16 2.28 -8.64
N GLN A 222 -18.93 3.16 -8.01
CA GLN A 222 -18.81 3.48 -6.59
C GLN A 222 -20.05 3.00 -5.84
N HIS A 223 -19.87 2.07 -4.90
CA HIS A 223 -20.96 1.60 -4.03
C HIS A 223 -21.24 2.62 -2.90
N GLU A 224 -22.47 2.68 -2.41
CA GLU A 224 -22.89 3.64 -1.36
C GLU A 224 -22.08 3.52 -0.05
N ASP A 225 -21.71 2.30 0.35
CA ASP A 225 -20.80 2.04 1.49
C ASP A 225 -19.31 2.44 1.25
N GLY A 226 -18.97 2.98 0.09
CA GLY A 226 -17.63 3.50 -0.21
C GLY A 226 -16.60 2.45 -0.64
N VAL A 227 -17.04 1.34 -1.24
CA VAL A 227 -16.17 0.42 -1.99
C VAL A 227 -16.22 0.79 -3.47
N SER A 228 -15.05 0.98 -4.09
CA SER A 228 -14.92 1.10 -5.54
C SER A 228 -14.92 -0.28 -6.18
N ILE A 229 -15.58 -0.45 -7.31
CA ILE A 229 -15.73 -1.74 -8.00
C ILE A 229 -15.33 -1.58 -9.47
N ILE A 230 -14.38 -2.40 -9.90
CA ILE A 230 -13.97 -2.56 -11.29
C ILE A 230 -14.47 -3.94 -11.74
N THR A 231 -15.37 -3.94 -12.71
CA THR A 231 -15.96 -5.18 -13.27
C THR A 231 -16.33 -4.97 -14.73
N SER A 232 -16.10 -6.00 -15.54
CA SER A 232 -16.38 -6.01 -16.98
C SER A 232 -17.83 -6.39 -17.25
N PRO A 233 -18.46 -5.87 -18.33
CA PRO A 233 -19.63 -6.51 -18.91
C PRO A 233 -19.28 -7.95 -19.33
N ARG A 234 -20.23 -8.88 -19.21
CA ARG A 234 -20.02 -10.27 -19.61
C ARG A 234 -19.69 -10.35 -21.10
N ASN A 235 -18.54 -10.94 -21.43
CA ASN A 235 -18.08 -11.12 -22.81
C ASN A 235 -17.42 -12.51 -22.94
N PRO A 236 -17.93 -13.42 -23.78
CA PRO A 236 -17.35 -14.77 -23.94
C PRO A 236 -15.92 -14.76 -24.48
N ASP A 237 -15.52 -13.71 -25.20
CA ASP A 237 -14.17 -13.57 -25.75
C ASP A 237 -13.19 -12.88 -24.76
N ALA A 238 -13.65 -12.49 -23.56
CA ALA A 238 -12.88 -11.69 -22.61
C ALA A 238 -11.56 -12.35 -22.20
N ASP A 239 -11.57 -13.66 -21.94
CA ASP A 239 -10.38 -14.42 -21.55
C ASP A 239 -9.31 -14.43 -22.65
N ALA A 240 -9.71 -14.40 -23.93
CA ALA A 240 -8.79 -14.27 -25.06
C ALA A 240 -8.30 -12.82 -25.26
N MET A 241 -9.12 -11.83 -24.87
CA MET A 241 -8.76 -10.41 -24.92
C MET A 241 -7.86 -9.98 -23.76
N ALA A 242 -7.93 -10.62 -22.60
CA ALA A 242 -7.24 -10.25 -21.37
C ALA A 242 -5.73 -10.57 -21.41
N THR A 243 -4.95 -9.75 -22.13
CA THR A 243 -3.50 -9.89 -22.22
C THR A 243 -2.80 -9.60 -20.90
N GLU A 244 -1.59 -10.14 -20.72
CA GLU A 244 -0.83 -9.92 -19.49
C GLU A 244 -0.49 -8.44 -19.27
N ALA A 245 -0.07 -7.73 -20.31
CA ALA A 245 0.19 -6.28 -20.25
C ALA A 245 -1.06 -5.48 -19.85
N ALA A 246 -2.24 -5.86 -20.36
CA ALA A 246 -3.51 -5.22 -20.01
C ALA A 246 -3.87 -5.38 -18.53
N ILE A 247 -3.78 -6.61 -18.00
CA ILE A 247 -4.17 -6.90 -16.62
C ILE A 247 -3.14 -6.37 -15.63
N LEU A 248 -1.83 -6.51 -15.90
CA LEU A 248 -0.81 -5.93 -15.04
C LEU A 248 -0.93 -4.41 -14.98
N ARG A 249 -1.13 -3.73 -16.13
CA ARG A 249 -1.31 -2.28 -16.13
C ARG A 249 -2.60 -1.83 -15.42
N LEU A 250 -3.68 -2.60 -15.50
CA LEU A 250 -4.89 -2.36 -14.70
C LEU A 250 -4.57 -2.40 -13.20
N LEU A 251 -3.84 -3.41 -12.76
CA LEU A 251 -3.48 -3.58 -11.36
C LEU A 251 -2.47 -2.53 -10.89
N ASP A 252 -1.48 -2.15 -11.70
CA ASP A 252 -0.52 -1.08 -11.38
C ASP A 252 -1.23 0.24 -11.06
N VAL A 253 -2.15 0.67 -11.93
CA VAL A 253 -2.89 1.93 -11.75
C VAL A 253 -3.88 1.81 -10.59
N THR A 254 -4.53 0.64 -10.41
CA THR A 254 -5.44 0.42 -9.28
C THR A 254 -4.70 0.47 -7.94
N CYS A 255 -3.55 -0.19 -7.83
CA CYS A 255 -2.67 -0.15 -6.65
C CYS A 255 -1.97 1.20 -6.44
N ALA A 256 -1.90 2.07 -7.45
CA ALA A 256 -1.49 3.46 -7.28
C ALA A 256 -2.63 4.38 -6.80
N THR A 257 -3.89 3.98 -6.99
CA THR A 257 -5.09 4.81 -6.72
C THR A 257 -5.74 4.50 -5.37
N PHE A 258 -5.66 3.26 -4.88
CA PHE A 258 -6.37 2.79 -3.67
C PHE A 258 -5.41 2.25 -2.61
N GLU A 259 -5.71 2.45 -1.32
CA GLU A 259 -4.89 1.88 -0.23
C GLU A 259 -5.02 0.35 -0.12
N TYR A 260 -6.16 -0.21 -0.55
CA TYR A 260 -6.42 -1.65 -0.54
C TYR A 260 -7.10 -2.10 -1.82
N VAL A 261 -6.60 -3.18 -2.39
CA VAL A 261 -7.13 -3.78 -3.63
C VAL A 261 -7.43 -5.25 -3.39
N LEU A 262 -8.67 -5.67 -3.62
CA LEU A 262 -9.09 -7.07 -3.51
C LEU A 262 -9.42 -7.60 -4.91
N LEU A 263 -8.83 -8.73 -5.27
CA LEU A 263 -9.00 -9.36 -6.58
C LEU A 263 -9.84 -10.64 -6.44
N ASP A 264 -10.96 -10.71 -7.15
CA ASP A 264 -11.67 -11.97 -7.39
C ASP A 264 -11.04 -12.66 -8.60
N MET A 265 -10.21 -13.68 -8.36
CA MET A 265 -9.45 -14.36 -9.41
C MET A 265 -10.28 -15.45 -10.08
N PRO A 266 -10.18 -15.61 -11.42
CA PRO A 266 -10.79 -16.76 -12.08
C PRO A 266 -10.19 -18.08 -11.57
N ARG A 267 -10.99 -19.15 -11.65
CA ARG A 267 -10.51 -20.54 -11.51
C ARG A 267 -9.37 -20.81 -12.50
N HIS A 268 -9.65 -20.51 -13.77
CA HIS A 268 -8.82 -20.89 -14.90
C HIS A 268 -7.49 -20.14 -14.85
N MET A 269 -6.41 -20.82 -15.26
CA MET A 269 -5.08 -20.22 -15.26
C MET A 269 -4.90 -19.43 -16.55
N MET A 270 -4.83 -18.11 -16.41
CA MET A 270 -4.53 -17.17 -17.48
C MET A 270 -3.03 -16.86 -17.48
N PRO A 271 -2.46 -16.30 -18.57
CA PRO A 271 -1.02 -15.95 -18.62
C PRO A 271 -0.57 -15.09 -17.43
N TRP A 272 -1.37 -14.06 -17.11
CA TRP A 272 -1.16 -13.14 -15.98
C TRP A 272 -1.43 -13.74 -14.60
N THR A 273 -2.07 -14.91 -14.47
CA THR A 273 -2.44 -15.46 -13.15
C THR A 273 -1.21 -15.71 -12.27
N LYS A 274 -0.10 -16.21 -12.84
CA LYS A 274 1.13 -16.47 -12.05
C LYS A 274 1.82 -15.16 -11.61
N PRO A 275 2.09 -14.18 -12.51
CA PRO A 275 2.57 -12.85 -12.13
C PRO A 275 1.75 -12.20 -11.00
N VAL A 276 0.41 -12.19 -11.11
CA VAL A 276 -0.46 -11.59 -10.10
C VAL A 276 -0.34 -12.31 -8.76
N MET A 277 -0.43 -13.64 -8.73
CA MET A 277 -0.32 -14.41 -7.48
C MET A 277 1.09 -14.35 -6.85
N ALA A 278 2.13 -14.04 -7.64
CA ALA A 278 3.48 -13.79 -7.15
C ALA A 278 3.61 -12.39 -6.49
N ALA A 279 2.94 -11.37 -7.05
CA ALA A 279 3.11 -9.97 -6.65
C ALA A 279 2.24 -9.50 -5.47
N VAL A 280 1.04 -10.09 -5.26
CA VAL A 280 0.10 -9.64 -4.20
C VAL A 280 0.67 -9.79 -2.77
N ASP A 281 0.24 -8.96 -1.81
CA ASP A 281 0.62 -9.07 -0.40
C ASP A 281 0.02 -10.31 0.28
N GLN A 282 -1.24 -10.62 -0.05
CA GLN A 282 -1.94 -11.81 0.45
C GLN A 282 -2.49 -12.63 -0.73
N ALA A 283 -1.91 -13.82 -0.94
CA ALA A 283 -2.49 -14.85 -1.79
C ALA A 283 -3.42 -15.73 -0.94
N ILE A 284 -4.72 -15.71 -1.22
CA ILE A 284 -5.76 -16.37 -0.42
C ILE A 284 -6.40 -17.50 -1.25
N VAL A 285 -6.12 -18.74 -0.87
CA VAL A 285 -6.70 -19.95 -1.46
C VAL A 285 -7.97 -20.33 -0.70
N VAL A 286 -9.11 -20.31 -1.39
CA VAL A 286 -10.42 -20.66 -0.85
C VAL A 286 -10.79 -22.08 -1.24
N SER A 287 -11.20 -22.90 -0.27
CA SER A 287 -11.65 -24.28 -0.49
C SER A 287 -12.83 -24.68 0.41
N GLU A 288 -13.29 -25.91 0.28
CA GLU A 288 -14.37 -26.52 1.07
C GLU A 288 -13.84 -27.71 1.88
N LEU A 289 -14.56 -28.11 2.93
CA LEU A 289 -14.19 -29.24 3.79
C LEU A 289 -14.55 -30.61 3.15
N THR A 290 -13.88 -30.95 2.04
CA THR A 290 -13.89 -32.31 1.47
C THR A 290 -12.47 -32.77 1.19
N VAL A 291 -12.19 -34.07 1.29
CA VAL A 291 -10.85 -34.63 1.06
C VAL A 291 -10.22 -34.19 -0.26
N PRO A 292 -10.86 -34.32 -1.44
CA PRO A 292 -10.28 -33.84 -2.70
C PRO A 292 -10.12 -32.31 -2.74
N SER A 293 -11.05 -31.54 -2.17
CA SER A 293 -10.95 -30.08 -2.08
C SER A 293 -9.77 -29.63 -1.20
N LEU A 294 -9.45 -30.38 -0.15
CA LEU A 294 -8.33 -30.11 0.76
C LEU A 294 -6.98 -30.41 0.08
N HIS A 295 -6.84 -31.54 -0.62
CA HIS A 295 -5.63 -31.85 -1.38
C HIS A 295 -5.37 -30.81 -2.48
N ALA A 296 -6.38 -30.50 -3.31
CA ALA A 296 -6.26 -29.48 -4.36
C ALA A 296 -5.87 -28.09 -3.81
N ALA A 297 -6.34 -27.75 -2.61
CA ALA A 297 -6.00 -26.49 -1.96
C ALA A 297 -4.56 -26.47 -1.40
N ALA A 298 -4.10 -27.58 -0.81
CA ALA A 298 -2.73 -27.70 -0.34
C ALA A 298 -1.73 -27.69 -1.50
N ASP A 299 -2.03 -28.37 -2.61
CA ASP A 299 -1.24 -28.36 -3.83
C ASP A 299 -1.14 -26.93 -4.40
N MET A 300 -2.27 -26.25 -4.58
CA MET A 300 -2.30 -24.86 -5.03
C MET A 300 -1.54 -23.91 -4.09
N CYS A 301 -1.62 -24.11 -2.77
CA CYS A 301 -0.84 -23.34 -1.80
C CYS A 301 0.67 -23.56 -1.97
N ARG A 302 1.11 -24.81 -2.23
CA ARG A 302 2.53 -25.13 -2.46
C ARG A 302 3.03 -24.52 -3.76
N ASP A 303 2.25 -24.59 -4.84
CA ASP A 303 2.57 -23.94 -6.11
C ASP A 303 2.74 -22.43 -5.97
N ILE A 304 1.83 -21.78 -5.24
CA ILE A 304 1.89 -20.33 -4.97
C ILE A 304 3.08 -19.98 -4.07
N ASP A 305 3.37 -20.77 -3.02
CA ASP A 305 4.54 -20.56 -2.16
C ASP A 305 5.85 -20.63 -2.98
N ILE A 306 5.94 -21.56 -3.95
CA ILE A 306 7.10 -21.67 -4.87
C ILE A 306 7.21 -20.44 -5.76
N LEU A 307 6.10 -19.96 -6.34
CA LEU A 307 6.09 -18.75 -7.18
C LEU A 307 6.49 -17.48 -6.41
N ARG A 308 6.28 -17.44 -5.10
CA ARG A 308 6.52 -16.28 -4.23
C ARG A 308 7.90 -16.27 -3.57
N ALA A 309 8.73 -17.30 -3.78
CA ALA A 309 10.15 -17.44 -3.43
C ALA A 309 10.75 -16.39 -2.46
N GLY A 310 10.32 -16.42 -1.19
CA GLY A 310 10.81 -15.53 -0.12
C GLY A 310 9.76 -14.57 0.48
N GLY A 311 8.61 -14.40 -0.18
CA GLY A 311 7.47 -13.63 0.33
C GLY A 311 6.60 -14.38 1.34
N SER A 312 5.46 -13.77 1.68
CA SER A 312 4.43 -14.38 2.54
C SER A 312 3.86 -15.66 1.91
N LYS A 313 3.68 -16.71 2.72
CA LYS A 313 3.02 -17.96 2.28
C LYS A 313 1.55 -17.72 1.94
N ALA A 314 1.02 -18.48 0.98
CA ALA A 314 -0.40 -18.49 0.64
C ALA A 314 -1.26 -18.89 1.85
N ARG A 315 -2.33 -18.13 2.09
CA ARG A 315 -3.32 -18.36 3.14
C ARG A 315 -4.36 -19.37 2.70
N LEU A 316 -4.68 -20.35 3.54
CA LEU A 316 -5.73 -21.32 3.26
C LEU A 316 -7.01 -21.00 4.04
N VAL A 317 -8.11 -20.75 3.33
CA VAL A 317 -9.42 -20.45 3.90
C VAL A 317 -10.42 -21.55 3.55
N LEU A 318 -11.00 -22.20 4.57
CA LEU A 318 -12.08 -23.14 4.38
C LEU A 318 -13.44 -22.47 4.54
N ASN A 319 -14.20 -22.42 3.45
CA ASN A 319 -15.55 -21.88 3.42
C ASN A 319 -16.60 -22.96 3.72
N ARG A 320 -17.84 -22.51 3.96
CA ARG A 320 -19.06 -23.31 4.15
C ARG A 320 -19.00 -24.29 5.32
N MET A 321 -18.26 -23.93 6.37
CA MET A 321 -18.14 -24.73 7.59
C MET A 321 -19.47 -24.75 8.36
N PHE A 322 -19.76 -25.85 9.04
CA PHE A 322 -20.97 -25.94 9.88
C PHE A 322 -20.79 -25.17 11.20
N PRO A 323 -21.85 -24.54 11.75
CA PRO A 323 -21.78 -23.90 13.06
C PRO A 323 -21.31 -24.89 14.13
N LYS A 324 -20.35 -24.49 14.97
CA LYS A 324 -19.68 -25.32 15.99
C LYS A 324 -20.61 -26.05 16.99
N LYS A 325 -21.91 -25.72 17.03
CA LYS A 325 -22.94 -26.33 17.88
C LYS A 325 -23.76 -27.44 17.21
N GLN A 326 -23.65 -27.65 15.90
CA GLN A 326 -24.40 -28.70 15.20
C GLN A 326 -23.63 -30.02 15.23
N PHE A 327 -24.20 -31.01 15.94
CA PHE A 327 -23.71 -32.39 16.07
C PHE A 327 -23.87 -33.20 14.75
N ARG A 328 -23.17 -32.77 13.70
CA ARG A 328 -22.78 -33.65 12.57
C ARG A 328 -21.30 -33.94 12.70
N ALA A 329 -20.88 -35.16 12.30
CA ALA A 329 -19.53 -35.68 12.47
C ALA A 329 -18.46 -34.62 12.18
N GLY A 330 -17.99 -33.95 13.23
CA GLY A 330 -17.16 -32.77 13.10
C GLY A 330 -15.78 -33.21 12.66
N PHE A 331 -15.48 -33.09 11.37
CA PHE A 331 -14.16 -33.37 10.84
C PHE A 331 -13.19 -32.36 11.49
N PRO A 332 -12.29 -32.80 12.40
CA PRO A 332 -11.47 -31.86 13.16
C PRO A 332 -10.52 -31.15 12.21
N VAL A 333 -10.45 -29.82 12.29
CA VAL A 333 -9.54 -29.01 11.46
C VAL A 333 -8.11 -29.52 11.62
N ASP A 334 -7.69 -29.81 12.85
CA ASP A 334 -6.37 -30.38 13.18
C ASP A 334 -6.07 -31.71 12.46
N LYS A 335 -7.10 -32.51 12.12
CA LYS A 335 -6.93 -33.74 11.32
C LYS A 335 -6.87 -33.43 9.83
N ALA A 336 -7.59 -32.40 9.36
CA ALA A 336 -7.46 -31.88 8.00
C ALA A 336 -6.02 -31.41 7.76
N GLU A 337 -5.52 -30.51 8.60
CA GLU A 337 -4.18 -29.90 8.49
C GLU A 337 -3.08 -30.97 8.46
N LYS A 338 -3.16 -31.97 9.35
CA LYS A 338 -2.22 -33.10 9.39
C LYS A 338 -2.28 -33.98 8.14
N SER A 339 -3.45 -34.11 7.51
CA SER A 339 -3.64 -34.94 6.31
C SER A 339 -3.16 -34.28 5.02
N ILE A 340 -3.02 -32.95 5.01
CA ILE A 340 -2.59 -32.17 3.84
C ILE A 340 -1.28 -31.40 4.05
N GLU A 341 -0.66 -31.57 5.22
CA GLU A 341 0.57 -30.90 5.66
C GLU A 341 0.53 -29.36 5.49
N ARG A 342 -0.67 -28.78 5.64
CA ARG A 342 -0.94 -27.34 5.46
C ARG A 342 -1.86 -26.82 6.56
N THR A 343 -1.45 -25.72 7.19
CA THR A 343 -2.29 -24.96 8.13
C THR A 343 -3.51 -24.39 7.42
N ILE A 344 -4.66 -24.41 8.08
CA ILE A 344 -5.89 -23.74 7.67
C ILE A 344 -5.96 -22.43 8.44
N ASP A 345 -5.67 -21.31 7.77
CA ASP A 345 -5.61 -20.00 8.42
C ASP A 345 -6.96 -19.55 8.97
N VAL A 346 -8.06 -19.76 8.22
CA VAL A 346 -9.40 -19.32 8.62
C VAL A 346 -10.47 -20.32 8.18
N THR A 347 -11.50 -20.47 9.01
CA THR A 347 -12.74 -21.18 8.70
C THR A 347 -13.91 -20.18 8.65
N ILE A 348 -14.71 -20.19 7.58
CA ILE A 348 -15.92 -19.36 7.43
C ILE A 348 -17.16 -20.25 7.58
N THR A 349 -18.05 -19.88 8.51
CA THR A 349 -19.33 -20.57 8.73
C THR A 349 -20.31 -20.30 7.59
N SER A 350 -21.00 -21.34 7.13
CA SER A 350 -22.05 -21.24 6.13
C SER A 350 -23.30 -20.55 6.67
N ASP A 351 -23.77 -19.49 6.01
CA ASP A 351 -25.11 -18.92 6.16
C ASP A 351 -25.71 -18.68 4.77
N TRP A 352 -26.05 -19.78 4.09
CA TRP A 352 -26.51 -19.78 2.70
C TRP A 352 -27.77 -18.92 2.49
N ASP A 353 -28.65 -18.87 3.48
CA ASP A 353 -29.84 -18.01 3.44
C ASP A 353 -29.49 -16.52 3.45
N ALA A 354 -28.50 -16.12 4.25
CA ALA A 354 -27.98 -14.76 4.25
C ALA A 354 -27.36 -14.40 2.90
N ALA A 355 -26.47 -15.28 2.39
CA ALA A 355 -25.80 -15.08 1.10
C ALA A 355 -26.80 -14.98 -0.06
N ARG A 356 -27.81 -15.86 -0.12
CA ARG A 356 -28.89 -15.79 -1.12
C ARG A 356 -29.69 -14.49 -1.01
N THR A 357 -30.05 -14.09 0.20
CA THR A 357 -30.88 -12.89 0.40
C THR A 357 -30.10 -11.62 0.06
N ALA A 358 -28.80 -11.59 0.36
CA ALA A 358 -27.86 -10.54 -0.02
C ALA A 358 -27.76 -10.37 -1.55
N VAL A 359 -27.46 -11.47 -2.28
CA VAL A 359 -27.39 -11.47 -3.75
C VAL A 359 -28.73 -11.06 -4.39
N ASN A 360 -29.86 -11.54 -3.87
CA ASN A 360 -31.19 -11.18 -4.38
C ASN A 360 -31.59 -9.72 -4.11
N LEU A 361 -30.83 -8.98 -3.30
CA LEU A 361 -31.06 -7.57 -2.96
C LEU A 361 -29.92 -6.65 -3.43
N GLY A 362 -28.96 -7.18 -4.19
CA GLY A 362 -27.82 -6.41 -4.69
C GLY A 362 -26.92 -5.82 -3.59
N LYS A 363 -26.85 -6.46 -2.41
CA LYS A 363 -26.21 -5.87 -1.22
C LYS A 363 -25.26 -6.83 -0.51
N PRO A 364 -24.26 -6.33 0.24
CA PRO A 364 -23.45 -7.15 1.13
C PRO A 364 -24.28 -7.84 2.22
N ILE A 365 -23.85 -9.02 2.66
CA ILE A 365 -24.54 -9.81 3.69
C ILE A 365 -24.63 -9.05 5.01
N ALA A 366 -23.64 -8.22 5.32
CA ALA A 366 -23.63 -7.38 6.52
C ALA A 366 -24.83 -6.41 6.62
N ASP A 367 -25.38 -5.93 5.51
CA ASP A 367 -26.47 -4.93 5.51
C ASP A 367 -27.85 -5.58 5.55
N VAL A 368 -27.96 -6.83 5.05
CA VAL A 368 -29.19 -7.62 5.07
C VAL A 368 -29.31 -8.44 6.37
N LYS A 369 -28.20 -9.01 6.87
CA LYS A 369 -28.18 -9.92 8.03
C LYS A 369 -26.90 -9.72 8.87
N PRO A 370 -26.72 -8.55 9.55
CA PRO A 370 -25.50 -8.19 10.28
C PRO A 370 -25.10 -9.15 11.42
N LYS A 371 -26.02 -10.02 11.86
CA LYS A 371 -25.78 -11.05 12.90
C LYS A 371 -25.41 -12.42 12.33
N SER A 372 -25.18 -12.53 11.02
CA SER A 372 -24.73 -13.76 10.38
C SER A 372 -23.35 -14.18 10.91
N LEU A 373 -23.16 -15.49 11.12
CA LEU A 373 -21.85 -16.02 11.49
C LEU A 373 -20.82 -15.85 10.36
N LEU A 374 -21.26 -15.86 9.10
CA LEU A 374 -20.40 -15.59 7.94
C LEU A 374 -19.80 -14.18 8.03
N VAL A 375 -20.61 -13.17 8.33
CA VAL A 375 -20.15 -11.77 8.51
C VAL A 375 -19.16 -11.65 9.67
N ALA A 376 -19.42 -12.35 10.78
CA ALA A 376 -18.51 -12.36 11.93
C ALA A 376 -17.15 -13.04 11.60
N ASP A 377 -17.19 -14.17 10.87
CA ASP A 377 -16.00 -14.92 10.49
C ASP A 377 -15.18 -14.19 9.41
N VAL A 378 -15.83 -13.52 8.44
CA VAL A 378 -15.15 -12.64 7.46
C VAL A 378 -14.52 -11.43 8.15
N ALA A 379 -15.19 -10.81 9.12
CA ALA A 379 -14.56 -9.77 9.94
C ALA A 379 -13.39 -10.32 10.78
N GLY A 380 -13.37 -11.62 11.09
CA GLY A 380 -12.22 -12.32 11.68
C GLY A 380 -11.07 -12.51 10.67
N LEU A 381 -11.40 -12.94 9.44
CA LEU A 381 -10.46 -13.07 8.33
C LEU A 381 -9.75 -11.76 8.04
N VAL A 382 -10.52 -10.68 7.84
CA VAL A 382 -9.98 -9.35 7.53
C VAL A 382 -9.06 -8.87 8.65
N ARG A 383 -9.44 -9.05 9.92
CA ARG A 383 -8.57 -8.70 11.06
C ARG A 383 -7.30 -9.54 11.15
N LYS A 384 -7.29 -10.78 10.65
CA LYS A 384 -6.13 -11.67 10.68
C LYS A 384 -5.15 -11.39 9.53
N PHE A 385 -5.63 -10.87 8.40
CA PHE A 385 -4.82 -10.66 7.19
C PHE A 385 -4.48 -9.17 6.91
N ALA A 386 -5.15 -8.22 7.56
CA ALA A 386 -4.80 -6.80 7.46
C ALA A 386 -3.48 -6.48 8.21
N PRO A 387 -2.67 -5.53 7.71
CA PRO A 387 -1.50 -5.02 8.42
C PRO A 387 -1.84 -4.48 9.81
N GLU A 388 -0.88 -4.57 10.75
CA GLU A 388 -1.10 -4.18 12.15
C GLU A 388 -1.52 -2.71 12.31
N GLU A 389 -1.00 -1.81 11.46
CA GLU A 389 -1.39 -0.39 11.40
C GLU A 389 -2.90 -0.20 11.15
N THR A 390 -3.48 -1.03 10.27
CA THR A 390 -4.91 -1.04 9.94
C THR A 390 -5.74 -1.43 11.17
N LEU A 391 -5.24 -2.38 11.96
CA LEU A 391 -5.90 -2.87 13.17
C LEU A 391 -5.82 -1.84 14.31
N ALA A 392 -4.68 -1.17 14.46
CA ALA A 392 -4.50 -0.10 15.43
C ALA A 392 -5.49 1.06 15.20
N ALA A 393 -5.69 1.47 13.93
CA ALA A 393 -6.68 2.47 13.55
C ALA A 393 -8.13 2.04 13.88
N PHE A 394 -8.46 0.76 13.63
CA PHE A 394 -9.77 0.19 13.97
C PHE A 394 -10.05 0.23 15.47
N GLU A 395 -9.09 -0.21 16.29
CA GLU A 395 -9.25 -0.23 17.75
C GLU A 395 -9.43 1.17 18.34
N ALA A 396 -8.69 2.15 17.84
CA ALA A 396 -8.83 3.55 18.23
C ALA A 396 -10.25 4.08 17.91
N SER A 397 -10.73 3.84 16.69
CA SER A 397 -12.08 4.21 16.24
C SER A 397 -13.18 3.57 17.10
N HIS A 398 -13.01 2.28 17.45
CA HIS A 398 -13.99 1.55 18.25
C HIS A 398 -14.00 1.99 19.74
N LYS A 399 -12.84 2.31 20.31
CA LYS A 399 -12.71 2.92 21.65
C LYS A 399 -13.38 4.30 21.68
N ALA A 400 -13.13 5.15 20.67
CA ALA A 400 -13.73 6.48 20.55
C ALA A 400 -15.27 6.44 20.41
N LYS A 401 -15.82 5.52 19.61
CA LYS A 401 -17.27 5.32 19.48
C LYS A 401 -17.92 4.80 20.77
N ARG A 402 -17.21 4.00 21.56
CA ARG A 402 -17.69 3.47 22.85
C ARG A 402 -17.60 4.48 24.00
N ALA A 403 -16.71 5.47 23.92
CA ALA A 403 -16.60 6.56 24.90
C ALA A 403 -17.62 7.70 24.68
N LYS A 404 -18.32 7.70 23.53
CA LYS A 404 -19.40 8.66 23.19
C LYS A 404 -20.81 8.09 23.39
N ARG A 405 -20.93 6.92 24.01
CA ARG A 405 -22.19 6.22 24.36
C ARG A 405 -22.19 5.90 25.85
#